data_AF-A0A5E4YRX6-F1
#
_entry.id   AF-A0A5E4YRX6-F1
#
_cell.length_a   1.000
_cell.length_b   1.000
_cell.length_c   1.000
_cell.angle_alpha   90.00
_cell.angle_beta   90.00
_cell.angle_gamma   90.00
#
_symmetry.space_group_name_H-M   'P 1'
#
loop_
_entity.id
_entity.type
_entity.pdbx_description
1 polymer ?
#
loop_
_entity_poly.entity_id
_entity_poly.type
_entity_poly.pdbx_seq_one_letter_code
_entity_poly.pdbx_strand_id
1 'polypeptide(L)' 'MDLSNYLASKKITQASFAVRLGVSQGLVYQWLTGRRPIAIDKCVAIERVTDGEVGRRDLRPADWYLIWPELAGGATGESK' A
#
# COMPACT_ATOMS: atom_id res chain seq x y z
N MET A 1 7.44 -5.19 1.65
CA MET A 1 6.63 -5.84 2.71
C MET A 1 5.18 -5.84 2.24
N ASP A 2 4.46 -6.96 2.25
CA ASP A 2 3.04 -6.94 1.87
C ASP A 2 2.14 -6.36 2.97
N LEU A 3 0.95 -5.90 2.56
CA LEU A 3 0.00 -5.23 3.44
C LEU A 3 -0.50 -6.12 4.59
N SER A 4 -0.65 -7.44 4.35
CA SER A 4 -1.14 -8.37 5.37
C SER A 4 -0.13 -8.51 6.51
N ASN A 5 1.13 -8.72 6.15
CA ASN A 5 2.23 -8.83 7.09
C ASN A 5 2.49 -7.52 7.85
N TYR A 6 2.32 -6.36 7.20
CA TYR A 6 2.36 -5.07 7.89
C TYR A 6 1.28 -4.97 8.98
N LEU A 7 0.02 -5.27 8.66
CA LEU A 7 -1.06 -5.20 9.65
C LEU A 7 -0.85 -6.16 10.81
N ALA A 8 -0.41 -7.39 10.53
CA ALA A 8 -0.11 -8.39 11.55
C ALA A 8 1.05 -7.94 12.47
N SER A 9 2.16 -7.48 11.89
CA SER A 9 3.36 -7.07 12.65
C SER A 9 3.12 -5.84 13.53
N LYS A 10 2.36 -4.86 13.02
CA LYS A 10 1.98 -3.66 13.79
C LYS A 10 0.78 -3.88 14.73
N LYS A 11 0.19 -5.09 14.74
CA LYS A 11 -1.04 -5.43 15.48
C LYS A 11 -2.20 -4.48 15.16
N ILE A 12 -2.29 -4.04 13.91
CA ILE A 12 -3.34 -3.14 13.43
C ILE A 12 -4.51 -3.99 12.91
N THR A 13 -5.72 -3.72 13.41
CA THR A 13 -6.92 -4.37 12.89
C THR A 13 -7.34 -3.81 11.54
N GLN A 14 -8.00 -4.61 10.71
CA GLN A 14 -8.52 -4.16 9.41
C GLN A 14 -9.47 -2.95 9.56
N ALA A 15 -10.29 -2.93 10.62
CA ALA A 15 -11.20 -1.83 10.91
C ALA A 15 -10.45 -0.52 11.23
N SER A 16 -9.44 -0.57 12.11
CA SER A 16 -8.60 0.59 12.42
C SER A 16 -7.88 1.11 11.18
N PHE A 17 -7.32 0.21 10.38
CA PHE A 17 -6.65 0.58 9.14
C PHE A 17 -7.61 1.23 8.12
N ALA A 18 -8.83 0.72 8.00
CA ALA A 18 -9.85 1.27 7.11
C ALA A 18 -10.23 2.71 7.50
N VAL A 19 -10.36 2.98 8.81
CA VAL A 19 -10.62 4.34 9.33
C VAL A 19 -9.49 5.30 8.95
N ARG A 20 -8.22 4.89 9.10
CA ARG A 20 -7.06 5.72 8.71
C ARG A 20 -7.05 6.09 7.22
N LEU A 21 -7.62 5.23 6.37
CA LEU A 21 -7.71 5.41 4.93
C LEU A 21 -9.03 6.03 4.45
N GLY A 22 -10.00 6.24 5.35
CA GLY A 22 -11.35 6.70 4.98
C GLY A 22 -12.09 5.72 4.06
N VAL A 23 -11.90 4.41 4.26
CA VAL A 23 -12.55 3.34 3.48
C VAL A 23 -13.31 2.37 4.38
N SER A 24 -14.09 1.46 3.79
CA SER A 24 -14.74 0.39 4.55
C SER A 24 -13.78 -0.73 4.92
N GLN A 25 -14.01 -1.39 6.06
CA GLN A 25 -13.24 -2.57 6.47
C GLN A 25 -13.38 -3.72 5.47
N GLY A 26 -14.56 -3.89 4.85
CA GLY A 26 -14.78 -4.88 3.79
C GLY A 26 -13.89 -4.65 2.57
N LEU A 27 -13.58 -3.40 2.22
CA LEU A 27 -12.64 -3.10 1.14
C LEU A 27 -11.21 -3.53 1.51
N VAL A 28 -10.79 -3.28 2.76
CA VAL A 28 -9.49 -3.76 3.26
C VAL A 28 -9.42 -5.29 3.21
N TYR A 29 -10.48 -5.99 3.63
CA TYR A 29 -10.56 -7.45 3.50
C TYR A 29 -10.42 -7.93 2.04
N GLN A 30 -11.08 -7.26 1.08
CA GLN A 30 -10.97 -7.59 -0.34
C GLN A 30 -9.53 -7.44 -0.87
N TRP A 31 -8.80 -6.43 -0.39
CA TRP A 31 -7.39 -6.26 -0.72
C TRP A 31 -6.52 -7.37 -0.14
N LEU A 32 -6.68 -7.68 1.15
CA LEU A 32 -5.90 -8.71 1.85
C LEU A 32 -6.12 -10.12 1.30
N THR A 33 -7.31 -10.38 0.78
CA THR A 33 -7.66 -11.68 0.16
C THR A 33 -7.43 -11.73 -1.34
N GLY A 34 -6.93 -10.64 -1.94
CA GLY A 34 -6.70 -10.56 -3.39
C GLY A 34 -7.97 -10.58 -4.25
N ARG A 35 -9.16 -10.50 -3.64
CA ARG A 35 -10.44 -10.47 -4.38
C ARG A 35 -10.58 -9.26 -5.27
N ARG A 36 -9.94 -8.14 -4.89
CA ARG A 36 -9.92 -6.92 -5.68
C ARG A 36 -8.52 -6.30 -5.64
N PRO A 37 -7.96 -5.92 -6.80
CA PRO A 37 -6.71 -5.16 -6.82
C PRO A 37 -6.89 -3.80 -6.17
N ILE A 38 -5.85 -3.31 -5.51
CA ILE A 38 -5.82 -2.00 -4.87
C ILE A 38 -5.73 -0.93 -5.96
N ALA A 39 -6.67 0.02 -5.98
CA ALA A 39 -6.67 1.11 -6.95
C ALA A 39 -5.43 2.02 -6.79
N ILE A 40 -5.01 2.66 -7.88
CA ILE A 40 -3.78 3.47 -7.97
C ILE A 40 -3.75 4.56 -6.89
N ASP A 41 -4.85 5.28 -6.71
CA ASP A 41 -5.02 6.33 -5.69
C ASP A 41 -4.87 5.77 -4.27
N LYS A 42 -5.38 4.55 -4.02
CA LYS A 42 -5.28 3.87 -2.73
C LYS A 42 -3.88 3.34 -2.45
N CYS A 43 -3.11 2.95 -3.47
CA CYS A 43 -1.72 2.55 -3.28
C CYS A 43 -0.88 3.70 -2.70
N VAL A 44 -1.04 4.92 -3.23
CA VAL A 44 -0.35 6.11 -2.71
C VAL A 44 -0.81 6.44 -1.29
N ALA A 45 -2.11 6.34 -1.01
CA ALA A 45 -2.64 6.58 0.32
C ALA A 45 -2.10 5.57 1.35
N ILE A 46 -2.04 4.28 1.00
CA ILE A 46 -1.49 3.21 1.83
C ILE A 46 -0.01 3.46 2.10
N GLU A 47 0.79 3.75 1.07
CA GLU A 47 2.22 4.03 1.24
C GLU A 47 2.45 5.19 2.21
N ARG A 48 1.66 6.26 2.12
CA ARG A 48 1.74 7.40 3.05
C ARG A 48 1.35 7.04 4.48
N VAL A 49 0.23 6.34 4.70
CA VAL A 49 -0.18 5.99 6.07
C VAL A 49 0.70 4.90 6.68
N THR A 50 1.48 4.18 5.87
CA THR A 50 2.43 3.19 6.37
C THR A 50 3.86 3.75 6.46
N ASP A 51 4.04 5.06 6.27
CA ASP A 51 5.34 5.74 6.28
C ASP A 51 6.36 5.06 5.34
N GLY A 52 5.88 4.55 4.21
CA GLY A 52 6.69 3.84 3.22
C GLY A 52 7.03 2.39 3.56
N GLU A 53 6.61 1.85 4.71
CA GLU A 53 6.85 0.43 5.05
C GLU A 53 6.14 -0.52 4.07
N VAL A 54 4.99 -0.10 3.53
CA VAL A 54 4.28 -0.82 2.46
C VAL A 54 4.29 0.05 1.21
N GLY A 55 5.22 -0.23 0.30
CA GLY A 55 5.40 0.57 -0.91
C GLY A 55 4.37 0.26 -1.99
N ARG A 56 4.20 1.20 -2.94
CA ARG A 56 3.36 0.97 -4.14
C ARG A 56 3.73 -0.31 -4.92
N ARG A 57 5.01 -0.65 -4.94
CA ARG A 57 5.56 -1.87 -5.56
C ARG A 57 5.04 -3.15 -4.91
N ASP A 58 4.95 -3.17 -3.58
CA ASP A 58 4.43 -4.30 -2.81
C ASP A 58 2.91 -4.46 -3.01
N LEU A 59 2.19 -3.33 -3.17
CA LEU A 59 0.74 -3.31 -3.35
C LEU A 59 0.29 -3.71 -4.75
N ARG A 60 1.14 -3.48 -5.77
CA ARG A 60 0.85 -3.77 -7.19
C ARG A 60 2.05 -4.40 -7.90
N PRO A 61 2.49 -5.60 -7.50
CA PRO A 61 3.69 -6.23 -8.06
C PRO A 61 3.59 -6.51 -9.57
N ALA A 62 2.38 -6.70 -10.09
CA ALA A 62 2.15 -7.07 -11.49
C ALA A 62 2.31 -5.91 -12.50
N ASP A 63 2.04 -4.67 -12.09
CA ASP A 63 1.93 -3.54 -13.02
C ASP A 63 2.44 -2.20 -12.47
N TRP A 64 3.07 -2.18 -11.29
CA TRP A 64 3.62 -0.93 -10.72
C TRP A 64 4.58 -0.22 -11.69
N TYR A 65 5.35 -0.93 -12.51
CA TYR A 65 6.34 -0.37 -13.43
C TYR A 65 5.70 0.33 -14.64
N LEU A 66 4.45 0.00 -14.97
CA LEU A 66 3.69 0.68 -16.01
C LEU A 66 3.06 1.98 -15.49
N ILE A 67 2.73 2.01 -14.20
CA ILE A 67 2.03 3.13 -13.54
C ILE A 67 3.02 4.14 -12.96
N TRP A 68 4.10 3.65 -12.34
CA TRP A 68 5.15 4.41 -11.67
C TRP A 68 6.54 3.95 -12.13
N PRO A 69 6.90 4.15 -13.41
CA PRO A 69 8.21 3.78 -13.93
C PRO A 69 9.35 4.49 -13.19
N GLU A 70 9.11 5.68 -12.63
CA GLU A 70 10.08 6.44 -11.83
C GLU A 70 10.53 5.72 -10.57
N LEU A 71 9.77 4.73 -10.07
CA LEU A 71 10.20 3.93 -8.94
C LEU A 71 11.34 2.97 -9.34
N ALA A 72 11.43 2.56 -10.61
CA ALA A 72 12.42 1.57 -11.07
C ALA A 72 13.87 2.06 -10.91
N GLY A 73 14.11 3.35 -11.13
CA GLY A 73 15.36 4.02 -10.81
C GLY A 73 15.21 4.72 -9.48
N GLY A 74 15.68 4.13 -8.39
CA GLY A 74 15.60 4.73 -7.05
C GLY A 74 16.05 6.19 -7.09
N ALA A 75 15.12 7.11 -6.84
CA ALA A 75 15.45 8.51 -6.69
C ALA A 75 16.32 8.64 -5.45
N THR A 76 17.64 8.60 -5.66
CA THR A 76 18.64 9.23 -4.80
C THR A 76 18.29 10.72 -4.78
N GLY A 77 17.33 11.09 -3.94
CA GLY A 77 17.11 12.47 -3.56
C GLY A 77 18.22 12.87 -2.62
N GLU A 78 19.38 13.24 -3.18
CA GLU A 78 20.33 14.10 -2.49
C GLU A 78 19.56 15.34 -2.01
N SER A 79 19.28 15.39 -0.72
CA SER A 79 18.91 16.63 -0.04
C SER A 79 20.22 17.37 0.22
N LYS A 80 20.45 18.45 -0.52
CA LYS A 80 21.43 19.48 -0.18
C LYS A 80 20.72 20.63 0.51
#